data_AF-A0A2A3FXQ3-F1
#
_entry.id   AF-A0A2A3FXQ3-F1
#
_cell.length_a   1.000
_cell.length_b   1.000
_cell.length_c   1.000
_cell.angle_alpha   90.00
_cell.angle_beta   90.00
_cell.angle_gamma   90.00
#
_symmetry.space_group_name_H-M   'P 1'
#
loop_
_entity.id
_entity.type
_entity.pdbx_description
1 polymer ?
#
loop_
_entity_poly.entity_id
_entity_poly.type
_entity_poly.pdbx_seq_one_letter_code
_entity_poly.pdbx_strand_id
1 'polypeptide(L)'
;MTETPPVIEVSVAAAPSVVWPALRDPELLRRWHGWDCEGLDDEIREIYFGDDVTEDAEAFILALGGADRFSLHELDGTTLVRITRPPRGADPAADDWYDDVTEGWTTFLQFLKFGIERHGLDERRTLFLQGPVADGDSARHLLGLDKLAGLTVGDHFTAVADTGDLLHGVVCFVGEHQTAVSVDDLGPGLLQFGEQPVNAARPNGGAQILLAAYGLDDEEWAELAQRWTEWWQARPGAEPAT
;
A
#
# COMPACT_ATOMS: atom_id res chain seq x y z
N MET A 1 14.71 -9.12 -26.51
CA MET A 1 15.18 -9.66 -25.22
C MET A 1 13.94 -9.81 -24.38
N THR A 2 13.64 -10.99 -23.86
CA THR A 2 12.51 -11.16 -22.94
C THR A 2 12.88 -10.46 -21.64
N GLU A 3 12.21 -9.37 -21.33
CA GLU A 3 12.36 -8.70 -20.04
C GLU A 3 11.98 -9.68 -18.93
N THR A 4 12.76 -9.68 -17.85
CA THR A 4 12.45 -10.45 -16.65
C THR A 4 11.12 -9.94 -16.09
N PRO A 5 10.14 -10.80 -15.79
CA PRO A 5 8.86 -10.38 -15.23
C PRO A 5 9.08 -9.58 -13.94
N PRO A 6 8.39 -8.46 -13.71
CA PRO A 6 8.51 -7.73 -12.46
C PRO A 6 8.12 -8.59 -11.27
N VAL A 7 8.94 -8.53 -10.22
CA VAL A 7 8.80 -9.32 -9.00
C VAL A 7 8.72 -8.36 -7.82
N ILE A 8 7.67 -8.51 -7.03
CA ILE A 8 7.47 -7.78 -5.78
C ILE A 8 7.51 -8.81 -4.65
N GLU A 9 8.30 -8.54 -3.61
CA GLU A 9 8.54 -9.49 -2.53
C GLU A 9 8.45 -8.83 -1.16
N VAL A 10 7.88 -9.57 -0.21
CA VAL A 10 7.93 -9.24 1.21
C VAL A 10 8.14 -10.49 2.04
N SER A 11 8.96 -10.41 3.09
CA SER A 11 9.11 -11.50 4.07
C SER A 11 8.19 -11.26 5.25
N VAL A 12 7.31 -12.21 5.55
CA VAL A 12 6.35 -12.16 6.65
C VAL A 12 6.78 -13.15 7.74
N ALA A 13 6.87 -12.71 8.98
CA ALA A 13 7.24 -13.50 10.15
C ALA A 13 6.08 -14.40 10.62
N ALA A 14 5.56 -15.22 9.71
CA ALA A 14 4.53 -16.21 9.94
C ALA A 14 4.73 -17.41 9.00
N ALA A 15 4.17 -18.56 9.36
CA ALA A 15 4.18 -19.76 8.52
C ALA A 15 3.24 -19.59 7.30
N PRO A 16 3.47 -20.31 6.18
CA PRO A 16 2.61 -20.22 5.00
C PRO A 16 1.14 -20.55 5.32
N SER A 17 0.88 -21.43 6.29
CA SER A 17 -0.48 -21.77 6.73
C SER A 17 -1.24 -20.61 7.38
N VAL A 18 -0.54 -19.57 7.85
CA VAL A 18 -1.13 -18.32 8.37
C VAL A 18 -1.34 -17.30 7.26
N VAL A 19 -0.38 -17.20 6.33
CA VAL A 19 -0.44 -16.24 5.22
C VAL A 19 -1.43 -16.68 4.13
N TRP A 20 -1.54 -17.98 3.88
CA TRP A 20 -2.36 -18.52 2.79
C TRP A 20 -3.86 -18.20 2.89
N PRO A 21 -4.52 -18.30 4.07
CA PRO A 21 -5.88 -17.81 4.23
C PRO A 21 -6.05 -16.32 3.89
N ALA A 22 -5.04 -15.48 4.20
CA ALA A 22 -5.11 -14.04 3.93
C ALA A 22 -5.19 -13.70 2.44
N LEU A 23 -4.81 -14.62 1.55
CA LEU A 23 -4.91 -14.45 0.10
C LEU A 23 -6.23 -14.96 -0.51
N ARG A 24 -7.06 -15.65 0.28
CA ARG A 24 -8.22 -16.42 -0.24
C ARG A 24 -9.52 -16.18 0.50
N ASP A 25 -9.47 -15.73 1.74
CA ASP A 25 -10.65 -15.41 2.52
C ASP A 25 -11.02 -13.94 2.25
N PRO A 26 -12.22 -13.64 1.71
CA PRO A 26 -12.67 -12.28 1.45
C PRO A 26 -12.60 -11.38 2.69
N GLU A 27 -12.93 -11.92 3.87
CA GLU A 27 -12.92 -11.15 5.11
C GLU A 27 -11.50 -10.77 5.51
N LEU A 28 -10.52 -11.66 5.30
CA LEU A 28 -9.10 -11.39 5.57
C LEU A 28 -8.47 -10.52 4.48
N LEU A 29 -8.86 -10.68 3.22
CA LEU A 29 -8.41 -9.85 2.09
C LEU A 29 -8.71 -8.37 2.36
N ARG A 30 -9.92 -8.06 2.86
CA ARG A 30 -10.31 -6.71 3.27
C ARG A 30 -9.36 -6.09 4.33
N ARG A 31 -8.71 -6.93 5.15
CA ARG A 31 -7.81 -6.48 6.23
C ARG A 31 -6.44 -6.02 5.75
N TRP A 32 -6.11 -6.16 4.47
CA TRP A 32 -4.82 -5.68 3.94
C TRP A 32 -4.86 -5.16 2.50
N HIS A 33 -5.77 -5.65 1.66
CA HIS A 33 -5.90 -5.23 0.27
C HIS A 33 -6.78 -3.98 0.13
N GLY A 34 -6.35 -3.03 -0.70
CA GLY A 34 -7.13 -1.81 -0.97
C GLY A 34 -7.26 -0.88 0.23
N TRP A 35 -8.28 -0.02 0.17
CA TRP A 35 -8.67 0.95 1.19
C TRP A 35 -10.20 1.02 1.28
N ASP A 36 -10.70 1.54 2.40
CA ASP A 36 -12.11 1.64 2.72
C ASP A 36 -12.78 2.60 1.72
N CYS A 37 -13.57 2.01 0.85
CA CYS A 37 -14.46 2.70 -0.07
C CYS A 37 -15.68 1.81 -0.35
N GLU A 38 -16.75 2.38 -0.90
CA GLU A 38 -17.99 1.63 -1.19
C GLU A 38 -17.76 0.45 -2.15
N GLY A 39 -16.73 0.50 -3.00
CA GLY A 39 -16.45 -0.51 -4.04
C GLY A 39 -15.45 -1.60 -3.67
N LEU A 40 -14.84 -1.57 -2.48
CA LEU A 40 -13.74 -2.48 -2.12
C LEU A 40 -14.15 -3.97 -2.20
N ASP A 41 -15.36 -4.31 -1.77
CA ASP A 41 -15.81 -5.71 -1.77
C ASP A 41 -16.02 -6.23 -3.20
N ASP A 42 -16.51 -5.38 -4.10
CA ASP A 42 -16.67 -5.72 -5.52
C ASP A 42 -15.30 -5.86 -6.21
N GLU A 43 -14.35 -4.97 -5.90
CA GLU A 43 -12.96 -5.04 -6.38
C GLU A 43 -12.27 -6.33 -5.92
N ILE A 44 -12.38 -6.68 -4.63
CA ILE A 44 -11.86 -7.96 -4.09
C ILE A 44 -12.48 -9.14 -4.84
N ARG A 45 -13.79 -9.11 -5.09
CA ARG A 45 -14.49 -10.17 -5.82
C ARG A 45 -13.95 -10.33 -7.24
N GLU A 46 -13.77 -9.22 -7.95
CA GLU A 46 -13.27 -9.22 -9.32
C GLU A 46 -11.83 -9.77 -9.41
N ILE A 47 -10.94 -9.29 -8.54
CA ILE A 47 -9.51 -9.63 -8.58
C ILE A 47 -9.24 -11.06 -8.10
N TYR A 48 -9.85 -11.47 -6.99
CA TYR A 48 -9.50 -12.73 -6.29
C TYR A 48 -10.49 -13.88 -6.53
N PHE A 49 -11.65 -13.60 -7.13
CA PHE A 49 -12.71 -14.60 -7.31
C PHE A 49 -13.35 -14.54 -8.71
N GLY A 50 -12.67 -13.92 -9.68
CA GLY A 50 -13.04 -13.97 -11.10
C GLY A 50 -12.92 -15.37 -11.70
N ASP A 51 -13.55 -15.59 -12.85
CA ASP A 51 -13.62 -16.89 -13.53
C ASP A 51 -12.25 -17.44 -13.98
N ASP A 52 -11.25 -16.57 -14.13
CA ASP A 52 -9.88 -16.88 -14.57
C ASP A 52 -8.87 -17.01 -13.41
N VAL A 53 -9.32 -16.87 -12.17
CA VAL A 53 -8.50 -17.12 -10.98
C VAL A 53 -8.26 -18.62 -10.81
N THR A 54 -7.01 -19.01 -10.58
CA THR A 54 -6.64 -20.41 -10.34
C THR A 54 -5.82 -20.56 -9.06
N GLU A 55 -6.08 -21.65 -8.33
CA GLU A 55 -5.42 -21.98 -7.07
C GLU A 55 -4.68 -23.31 -7.18
N ASP A 56 -3.43 -23.33 -6.69
CA ASP A 56 -2.71 -24.55 -6.33
C ASP A 56 -2.37 -24.47 -4.82
N ALA A 57 -3.23 -25.07 -4.01
CA ALA A 57 -3.11 -25.06 -2.55
C ALA A 57 -1.90 -25.87 -2.04
N GLU A 58 -1.45 -26.88 -2.79
CA GLU A 58 -0.30 -27.70 -2.40
C GLU A 58 1.01 -26.94 -2.62
N ALA A 59 1.08 -26.15 -3.69
CA ALA A 59 2.23 -25.30 -3.99
C ALA A 59 2.15 -23.88 -3.39
N PHE A 60 1.06 -23.53 -2.72
CA PHE A 60 0.76 -22.16 -2.26
C PHE A 60 0.86 -21.11 -3.36
N ILE A 61 0.22 -21.38 -4.51
CA ILE A 61 0.19 -20.49 -5.67
C ILE A 61 -1.24 -20.04 -5.95
N LEU A 62 -1.44 -18.73 -6.06
CA LEU A 62 -2.70 -18.12 -6.48
C LEU A 62 -2.41 -17.24 -7.69
N ALA A 63 -2.98 -17.58 -8.85
CA ALA A 63 -2.91 -16.77 -10.05
C ALA A 63 -4.23 -16.02 -10.24
N LEU A 64 -4.15 -14.69 -10.32
CA LEU A 64 -5.31 -13.80 -10.40
C LEU A 64 -5.75 -13.56 -11.84
N GLY A 65 -6.97 -13.06 -12.00
CA GLY A 65 -7.49 -12.62 -13.29
C GLY A 65 -6.76 -11.36 -13.77
N GLY A 66 -5.90 -11.50 -14.78
CA GLY A 66 -4.91 -10.48 -15.15
C GLY A 66 -3.45 -10.94 -15.08
N ALA A 67 -3.21 -12.21 -14.72
CA ALA A 67 -1.92 -12.92 -14.75
C ALA A 67 -0.88 -12.54 -13.68
N ASP A 68 -1.22 -11.65 -12.74
CA ASP A 68 -0.42 -11.50 -11.52
C ASP A 68 -0.50 -12.81 -10.71
N ARG A 69 0.66 -13.30 -10.25
CA ARG A 69 0.76 -14.58 -9.54
C ARG A 69 1.38 -14.40 -8.17
N PHE A 70 0.61 -14.72 -7.14
CA PHE A 70 1.09 -14.90 -5.77
C PHE A 70 1.73 -16.28 -5.62
N SER A 71 2.85 -16.34 -4.91
CA SER A 71 3.47 -17.58 -4.46
C SER A 71 4.06 -17.39 -3.07
N LEU A 72 3.86 -18.38 -2.19
CA LEU A 72 4.42 -18.39 -0.85
C LEU A 72 5.58 -19.37 -0.77
N HIS A 73 6.71 -18.91 -0.23
CA HIS A 73 7.90 -19.74 -0.04
C HIS A 73 8.30 -19.71 1.43
N GLU A 74 8.29 -20.86 2.09
CA GLU A 74 8.77 -20.97 3.47
C GLU A 74 10.29 -20.79 3.53
N LEU A 75 10.75 -19.89 4.39
CA LEU A 75 12.16 -19.58 4.63
C LEU A 75 12.39 -19.39 6.13
N ASP A 76 13.01 -20.37 6.80
CA ASP A 76 13.48 -20.27 8.18
C ASP A 76 12.43 -19.73 9.20
N GLY A 77 11.19 -20.23 9.13
CA GLY A 77 10.09 -19.79 10.00
C GLY A 77 9.43 -18.48 9.59
N THR A 78 9.83 -17.91 8.45
CA THR A 78 9.15 -16.82 7.75
C THR A 78 8.57 -17.31 6.42
N THR A 79 7.68 -16.52 5.84
CA THR A 79 7.13 -16.76 4.51
C THR A 79 7.52 -15.60 3.60
N LEU A 80 8.23 -15.89 2.51
CA LEU A 80 8.40 -14.96 1.40
C LEU A 80 7.10 -14.97 0.58
N VAL A 81 6.38 -13.85 0.62
CA VAL A 81 5.25 -13.60 -0.28
C VAL A 81 5.80 -12.92 -1.52
N ARG A 82 5.60 -13.56 -2.67
CA ARG A 82 6.05 -13.06 -3.97
C ARG A 82 4.86 -12.84 -4.89
N ILE A 83 4.76 -11.65 -5.47
CA ILE A 83 3.93 -11.37 -6.66
C ILE A 83 4.85 -11.36 -7.88
N THR A 84 4.55 -12.20 -8.86
CA THR A 84 5.15 -12.13 -10.20
C THR A 84 4.13 -11.53 -11.15
N ARG A 85 4.46 -10.38 -11.73
CA ARG A 85 3.59 -9.69 -12.69
C ARG A 85 3.88 -10.14 -14.12
N PRO A 86 2.89 -10.18 -15.03
CA PRO A 86 3.16 -10.40 -16.45
C PRO A 86 4.03 -9.25 -16.99
N PRO A 87 4.87 -9.49 -18.01
CA PRO A 87 5.58 -8.39 -18.67
C PRO A 87 4.57 -7.40 -19.27
N ARG A 88 5.01 -6.16 -19.49
CA ARG A 88 4.20 -5.13 -20.14
C ARG A 88 3.62 -5.65 -21.45
N GLY A 89 2.32 -5.42 -21.62
CA GLY A 89 1.60 -5.80 -22.83
C GLY A 89 1.90 -4.86 -24.00
N ALA A 90 1.26 -5.10 -25.13
CA ALA A 90 1.31 -4.20 -26.28
C ALA A 90 0.17 -3.17 -26.31
N ASP A 91 -0.74 -3.21 -25.33
CA ASP A 91 -1.85 -2.26 -25.20
C ASP A 91 -1.37 -1.00 -24.44
N PRO A 92 -1.26 0.16 -25.12
CA PRO A 92 -0.76 1.37 -24.49
C PRO A 92 -1.63 1.84 -23.32
N ALA A 93 -2.94 1.61 -23.37
CA ALA A 93 -3.84 2.04 -22.30
C ALA A 93 -3.61 1.24 -21.02
N ALA A 94 -3.30 -0.05 -21.13
CA ALA A 94 -2.92 -0.88 -19.98
C ALA A 94 -1.50 -0.56 -19.50
N ASP A 95 -0.60 -0.19 -20.42
CA ASP A 95 0.79 0.12 -20.15
C ASP A 95 0.95 1.41 -19.31
N ASP A 96 0.08 2.40 -19.55
CA ASP A 96 0.04 3.67 -18.81
C ASP A 96 -0.22 3.49 -17.30
N TRP A 97 -0.93 2.42 -16.90
CA TRP A 97 -1.25 2.12 -15.50
C TRP A 97 -0.35 1.06 -14.89
N TYR A 98 0.57 0.48 -15.67
CA TYR A 98 1.34 -0.67 -15.24
C TYR A 98 2.17 -0.36 -13.99
N ASP A 99 2.83 0.81 -13.93
CA ASP A 99 3.62 1.21 -12.77
C ASP A 99 2.74 1.52 -11.56
N ASP A 100 1.62 2.24 -11.75
CA ASP A 100 0.66 2.48 -10.68
C ASP A 100 0.17 1.16 -10.04
N VAL A 101 -0.06 0.11 -10.85
CA VAL A 101 -0.44 -1.22 -10.34
C VAL A 101 0.73 -1.91 -9.62
N THR A 102 1.98 -1.79 -10.11
CA THR A 102 3.17 -2.32 -9.38
C THR A 102 3.29 -1.68 -8.01
N GLU A 103 3.15 -0.36 -7.93
CA GLU A 103 3.25 0.40 -6.68
C GLU A 103 2.09 0.08 -5.74
N GLY A 104 0.87 -0.09 -6.28
CA GLY A 104 -0.29 -0.55 -5.52
C GLY A 104 -0.07 -1.93 -4.87
N TRP A 105 0.44 -2.90 -5.64
CA TRP A 105 0.78 -4.22 -5.10
C TRP A 105 1.87 -4.16 -4.03
N THR A 106 2.88 -3.33 -4.24
CA THR A 106 3.95 -3.09 -3.27
C THR A 106 3.38 -2.54 -1.97
N THR A 107 2.50 -1.53 -2.05
CA THR A 107 1.76 -0.99 -0.91
C THR A 107 1.00 -2.09 -0.19
N PHE A 108 0.12 -2.84 -0.88
CA PHE A 108 -0.73 -3.83 -0.23
C PHE A 108 0.06 -4.98 0.41
N LEU A 109 1.20 -5.40 -0.15
CA LEU A 109 2.07 -6.38 0.51
C LEU A 109 2.69 -5.87 1.81
N GLN A 110 2.98 -4.56 1.91
CA GLN A 110 3.42 -3.98 3.19
C GLN A 110 2.29 -3.99 4.24
N PHE A 111 1.05 -3.74 3.82
CA PHE A 111 -0.12 -3.82 4.71
C PHE A 111 -0.40 -5.27 5.14
N LEU A 112 -0.22 -6.24 4.24
CA LEU A 112 -0.32 -7.67 4.57
C LEU A 112 0.71 -8.07 5.62
N LYS A 113 1.99 -7.73 5.39
CA LYS A 113 3.07 -7.99 6.36
C LYS A 113 2.75 -7.37 7.70
N PHE A 114 2.43 -6.08 7.72
CA PHE A 114 2.18 -5.34 8.95
C PHE A 114 0.96 -5.89 9.70
N GLY A 115 -0.16 -6.11 9.00
CA GLY A 115 -1.39 -6.64 9.55
C GLY A 115 -1.20 -8.01 10.19
N ILE A 116 -0.48 -8.93 9.53
CA ILE A 116 -0.16 -10.25 10.10
C ILE A 116 0.76 -10.12 11.33
N GLU A 117 1.87 -9.39 11.21
CA GLU A 117 2.93 -9.38 12.23
C GLU A 117 2.59 -8.59 13.48
N ARG A 118 1.76 -7.55 13.36
CA ARG A 118 1.43 -6.64 14.47
C ARG A 118 0.01 -6.82 15.00
N HIS A 119 -0.92 -7.23 14.15
CA HIS A 119 -2.35 -7.19 14.45
C HIS A 119 -3.09 -8.50 14.20
N GLY A 120 -2.42 -9.57 13.74
CA GLY A 120 -3.09 -10.83 13.42
C GLY A 120 -4.21 -10.70 12.38
N LEU A 121 -4.14 -9.69 11.51
CA LEU A 121 -5.20 -9.30 10.57
C LEU A 121 -6.52 -8.89 11.26
N ASP A 122 -6.44 -8.22 12.41
CA ASP A 122 -7.59 -7.55 13.01
C ASP A 122 -8.20 -6.48 12.09
N GLU A 123 -9.38 -5.99 12.47
CA GLU A 123 -10.05 -4.93 11.73
C GLU A 123 -9.18 -3.66 11.64
N ARG A 124 -8.98 -3.18 10.41
CA ARG A 124 -8.36 -1.89 10.12
C ARG A 124 -9.40 -0.90 9.61
N ARG A 125 -9.15 0.38 9.84
CA ARG A 125 -9.77 1.49 9.11
C ARG A 125 -8.70 2.19 8.30
N THR A 126 -9.07 2.66 7.13
CA THR A 126 -8.11 3.25 6.20
C THR A 126 -8.53 4.59 5.65
N LEU A 127 -7.54 5.47 5.53
CA LEU A 127 -7.70 6.79 4.93
C LEU A 127 -6.74 6.88 3.75
N PHE A 128 -7.32 7.09 2.57
CA PHE A 128 -6.59 7.20 1.33
C PHE A 128 -6.68 8.62 0.77
N LEU A 129 -5.53 9.26 0.58
CA LEU A 129 -5.41 10.60 0.05
C LEU A 129 -4.50 10.55 -1.17
N GLN A 130 -4.98 11.05 -2.31
CA GLN A 130 -4.19 11.10 -3.52
C GLN A 130 -4.53 12.30 -4.39
N GLY A 131 -3.61 12.66 -5.28
CA GLY A 131 -3.81 13.71 -6.26
C GLY A 131 -2.51 14.32 -6.77
N PRO A 132 -2.60 15.21 -7.77
CA PRO A 132 -1.44 15.87 -8.34
C PRO A 132 -0.73 16.74 -7.29
N VAL A 133 0.54 17.04 -7.56
CA VAL A 133 1.40 17.88 -6.72
C VAL A 133 2.02 19.02 -7.52
N ALA A 134 2.50 20.05 -6.83
CA ALA A 134 3.26 21.12 -7.48
C ALA A 134 4.64 20.60 -7.95
N ASP A 135 5.31 21.35 -8.81
CA ASP A 135 6.66 21.00 -9.26
C ASP A 135 7.62 20.96 -8.07
N GLY A 136 8.34 19.85 -7.92
CA GLY A 136 9.28 19.60 -6.81
C GLY A 136 8.65 19.12 -5.50
N ASP A 137 7.32 19.00 -5.41
CA ASP A 137 6.65 18.44 -4.22
C ASP A 137 6.66 16.90 -4.25
N SER A 138 6.59 16.31 -3.05
CA SER A 138 6.42 14.86 -2.84
C SER A 138 5.44 14.60 -1.70
N ALA A 139 4.90 13.39 -1.61
CA ALA A 139 4.06 13.01 -0.47
C ALA A 139 4.78 13.17 0.87
N ARG A 140 6.09 12.87 0.91
CA ARG A 140 6.95 13.05 2.09
C ARG A 140 7.06 14.52 2.49
N HIS A 141 7.29 15.40 1.51
CA HIS A 141 7.43 16.83 1.75
C HIS A 141 6.10 17.43 2.24
N LEU A 142 4.99 17.10 1.57
CA LEU A 142 3.66 17.55 1.97
C LEU A 142 3.35 17.18 3.41
N LEU A 143 3.65 15.95 3.82
CA LEU A 143 3.44 15.48 5.20
C LEU A 143 4.37 16.15 6.24
N GLY A 144 5.35 16.97 5.84
CA GLY A 144 6.36 17.53 6.74
C GLY A 144 7.40 16.50 7.20
N LEU A 145 7.55 15.38 6.46
CA LEU A 145 8.36 14.22 6.86
C LEU A 145 9.71 14.14 6.16
N ASP A 146 10.25 15.25 5.65
CA ASP A 146 11.55 15.28 4.96
C ASP A 146 12.70 14.73 5.81
N LYS A 147 12.59 14.81 7.14
CA LYS A 147 13.58 14.26 8.08
C LYS A 147 13.71 12.75 8.03
N LEU A 148 12.75 12.04 7.43
CA LEU A 148 12.81 10.60 7.23
C LEU A 148 13.67 10.23 6.01
N ALA A 149 14.08 11.21 5.19
CA ALA A 149 14.96 10.96 4.06
C ALA A 149 16.29 10.35 4.52
N GLY A 150 16.67 9.22 3.92
CA GLY A 150 17.90 8.51 4.22
C GLY A 150 17.82 7.55 5.43
N LEU A 151 16.68 7.48 6.12
CA LEU A 151 16.44 6.41 7.09
C LEU A 151 16.28 5.07 6.38
N THR A 152 16.61 4.01 7.09
CA THR A 152 16.56 2.63 6.62
C THR A 152 15.56 1.81 7.43
N VAL A 153 15.14 0.66 6.89
CA VAL A 153 14.19 -0.23 7.57
C VAL A 153 14.72 -0.60 8.96
N GLY A 154 13.87 -0.42 9.98
CA GLY A 154 14.18 -0.63 11.38
C GLY A 154 14.60 0.63 12.15
N ASP A 155 14.92 1.74 11.46
CA ASP A 155 15.21 3.00 12.13
C ASP A 155 13.96 3.55 12.82
N HIS A 156 14.13 4.02 14.05
CA HIS A 156 13.09 4.72 14.80
C HIS A 156 13.03 6.19 14.36
N PHE A 157 11.83 6.76 14.32
CA PHE A 157 11.64 8.17 14.02
C PHE A 157 10.68 8.85 15.00
N THR A 158 10.80 10.17 15.03
CA THR A 158 9.85 11.06 15.69
C THR A 158 9.74 12.33 14.85
N ALA A 159 8.54 12.67 14.42
CA ALA A 159 8.29 13.84 13.60
C ALA A 159 6.91 14.43 13.88
N VAL A 160 6.80 15.75 13.78
CA VAL A 160 5.49 16.40 13.74
C VAL A 160 5.13 16.52 12.26
N ALA A 161 4.04 15.87 11.86
CA ALA A 161 3.51 15.96 10.52
C ALA A 161 2.76 17.29 10.33
N ASP A 162 2.63 17.72 9.08
CA ASP A 162 1.91 18.95 8.73
C ASP A 162 0.38 18.84 8.96
N THR A 163 -0.12 17.63 9.22
CA THR A 163 -1.48 17.41 9.77
C THR A 163 -1.63 17.92 11.21
N GLY A 164 -0.52 18.24 11.88
CA GLY A 164 -0.44 18.60 13.29
C GLY A 164 -0.18 17.42 14.24
N ASP A 165 -0.10 16.20 13.70
CA ASP A 165 0.11 14.98 14.48
C ASP A 165 1.58 14.78 14.84
N LEU A 166 1.83 14.38 16.09
CA LEU A 166 3.13 13.86 16.49
C LEU A 166 3.17 12.36 16.16
N LEU A 167 4.09 11.98 15.29
CA LEU A 167 4.26 10.60 14.84
C LEU A 167 5.51 9.99 15.48
N HIS A 168 5.34 8.86 16.15
CA HIS A 168 6.43 7.98 16.56
C HIS A 168 6.24 6.58 15.94
N GLY A 169 7.36 5.95 15.62
CA GLY A 169 7.35 4.56 15.18
C GLY A 169 8.69 4.13 14.58
N VAL A 170 8.62 3.15 13.68
CA VAL A 170 9.75 2.61 12.93
C VAL A 170 9.50 2.63 11.44
N VAL A 171 10.57 2.81 10.67
CA VAL A 171 10.57 2.64 9.21
C VAL A 171 10.38 1.15 8.89
N CYS A 172 9.28 0.81 8.22
CA CYS A 172 8.91 -0.56 7.88
C CYS A 172 9.36 -0.94 6.47
N PHE A 173 9.37 0.02 5.55
CA PHE A 173 9.71 -0.19 4.14
C PHE A 173 10.27 1.09 3.51
N VAL A 174 11.29 0.94 2.67
CA VAL A 174 11.82 2.00 1.81
C VAL A 174 11.98 1.41 0.41
N GLY A 175 11.11 1.84 -0.50
CA GLY A 175 11.21 1.57 -1.93
C GLY A 175 11.75 2.78 -2.69
N GLU A 176 11.80 2.67 -4.01
CA GLU A 176 12.21 3.78 -4.88
C GLU A 176 11.20 4.92 -4.87
N HIS A 177 9.90 4.59 -4.96
CA HIS A 177 8.82 5.56 -5.10
C HIS A 177 7.96 5.76 -3.84
N GLN A 178 8.16 4.94 -2.81
CA GLN A 178 7.31 4.96 -1.63
C GLN A 178 8.04 4.51 -0.37
N THR A 179 7.54 4.97 0.77
CA THR A 179 8.03 4.63 2.10
C THR A 179 6.84 4.25 2.97
N ALA A 180 6.99 3.23 3.81
CA ALA A 180 6.00 2.89 4.82
C ALA A 180 6.63 2.93 6.21
N VAL A 181 5.94 3.57 7.14
CA VAL A 181 6.34 3.70 8.54
C VAL A 181 5.20 3.24 9.45
N SER A 182 5.55 2.58 10.54
CA SER A 182 4.56 2.38 11.61
C SER A 182 4.31 3.71 12.33
N VAL A 183 3.09 3.90 12.80
CA VAL A 183 2.68 5.05 13.60
C VAL A 183 1.95 4.54 14.83
N ASP A 184 2.56 4.71 15.99
CA ASP A 184 2.01 4.15 17.25
C ASP A 184 0.87 5.01 17.81
N ASP A 185 0.85 6.31 17.48
CA ASP A 185 -0.02 7.31 18.10
C ASP A 185 -1.37 7.54 17.38
N LEU A 186 -1.56 6.97 16.18
CA LEU A 186 -2.74 7.21 15.32
C LEU A 186 -3.66 5.99 15.21
N GLY A 187 -3.79 5.25 16.31
CA GLY A 187 -4.26 3.86 16.28
C GLY A 187 -3.15 3.00 15.69
N PRO A 188 -2.44 2.19 16.49
CA PRO A 188 -1.15 1.59 16.13
C PRO A 188 -1.23 1.00 14.72
N GLY A 189 -0.56 1.64 13.77
CA GLY A 189 -0.94 1.59 12.38
C GLY A 189 0.23 1.68 11.43
N LEU A 190 -0.07 1.68 10.13
CA LEU A 190 0.89 1.79 9.06
C LEU A 190 0.54 3.00 8.18
N LEU A 191 1.48 3.93 8.07
CA LEU A 191 1.41 5.07 7.17
C LEU A 191 2.33 4.80 5.98
N GLN A 192 1.73 4.62 4.80
CA GLN A 192 2.44 4.60 3.52
C GLN A 192 2.28 5.96 2.85
N PHE A 193 3.37 6.44 2.25
CA PHE A 193 3.37 7.62 1.41
C PHE A 193 4.34 7.43 0.25
N GLY A 194 3.91 7.83 -0.94
CA GLY A 194 4.65 7.63 -2.17
C GLY A 194 4.30 8.62 -3.28
N GLU A 195 5.07 8.52 -4.35
CA GLU A 195 4.96 9.35 -5.54
C GLU A 195 4.29 8.56 -6.66
N GLN A 196 3.37 9.22 -7.37
CA GLN A 196 2.71 8.69 -8.55
C GLN A 196 3.41 9.21 -9.80
N PRO A 197 3.56 8.37 -10.84
CA PRO A 197 4.29 8.74 -12.05
C PRO A 197 3.65 9.93 -12.79
N VAL A 198 4.48 10.63 -13.55
CA VAL A 198 4.05 11.71 -14.44
C VAL A 198 3.20 11.13 -15.57
N ASN A 199 2.02 11.71 -15.79
CA ASN A 199 1.18 11.41 -16.95
C ASN A 199 0.36 12.63 -17.37
N ALA A 200 -0.50 12.50 -18.39
CA ALA A 200 -1.31 13.61 -18.90
C ALA A 200 -2.24 14.24 -17.85
N ALA A 201 -2.70 13.47 -16.86
CA ALA A 201 -3.54 13.96 -15.76
C ALA A 201 -2.71 14.53 -14.59
N ARG A 202 -1.42 14.19 -14.51
CA ARG A 202 -0.49 14.50 -13.42
C ARG A 202 0.86 14.94 -14.02
N PRO A 203 0.97 16.15 -14.59
CA PRO A 203 2.16 16.58 -15.33
C PRO A 203 3.42 16.70 -14.45
N ASN A 204 3.25 16.94 -13.15
CA ASN A 204 4.33 16.98 -12.16
C ASN A 204 4.37 15.71 -11.29
N GLY A 205 3.67 14.65 -11.71
CA GLY A 205 3.41 13.48 -10.87
C GLY A 205 2.31 13.75 -9.83
N GLY A 206 2.16 12.80 -8.93
CA GLY A 206 1.17 12.89 -7.84
C GLY A 206 1.74 12.41 -6.52
N ALA A 207 1.00 12.67 -5.46
CA ALA A 207 1.25 12.11 -4.14
C ALA A 207 0.15 11.10 -3.82
N GLN A 208 0.55 10.02 -3.18
CA GLN A 208 -0.32 9.00 -2.62
C GLN A 208 0.02 8.84 -1.14
N ILE A 209 -0.99 8.84 -0.28
CA ILE A 209 -0.88 8.61 1.16
C ILE A 209 -1.97 7.61 1.55
N LEU A 210 -1.58 6.52 2.19
CA LEU A 210 -2.50 5.53 2.73
C LEU A 210 -2.15 5.27 4.19
N LEU A 211 -3.09 5.57 5.08
CA LEU A 211 -3.01 5.24 6.49
C LEU A 211 -3.92 4.06 6.78
N ALA A 212 -3.42 3.00 7.42
CA ALA A 212 -4.25 2.05 8.17
C ALA A 212 -4.09 2.31 9.66
N ALA A 213 -5.21 2.46 10.36
CA ALA A 213 -5.31 2.54 11.81
C ALA A 213 -6.05 1.32 12.36
N TYR A 214 -5.65 0.90 13.55
CA TYR A 214 -6.25 -0.22 14.27
C TYR A 214 -6.71 0.24 15.66
N GLY A 215 -7.81 -0.35 16.14
CA GLY A 215 -8.27 -0.18 17.52
C GLY A 215 -8.80 1.21 17.89
N LEU A 216 -9.03 2.10 16.92
CA LEU A 216 -9.72 3.37 17.14
C LEU A 216 -11.24 3.16 17.18
N ASP A 217 -11.91 3.90 18.06
CA ASP A 217 -13.37 3.96 18.03
C ASP A 217 -13.90 4.89 16.91
N ASP A 218 -15.23 5.01 16.84
CA ASP A 218 -15.90 5.81 15.80
C ASP A 218 -15.60 7.30 15.89
N GLU A 219 -15.48 7.84 17.11
CA GLU A 219 -15.23 9.26 17.33
C GLU A 219 -13.77 9.59 17.03
N GLU A 220 -12.84 8.80 17.56
CA GLU A 220 -11.40 8.93 17.32
C GLU A 220 -11.07 8.83 15.81
N TRP A 221 -11.67 7.85 15.13
CA TRP A 221 -11.49 7.70 13.69
C TRP A 221 -12.06 8.89 12.90
N ALA A 222 -13.27 9.34 13.25
CA ALA A 222 -13.91 10.45 12.54
C ALA A 222 -13.09 11.74 12.67
N GLU A 223 -12.57 12.05 13.87
CA GLU A 223 -11.71 13.21 14.09
C GLU A 223 -10.41 13.12 13.30
N LEU A 224 -9.75 11.95 13.30
CA LEU A 224 -8.53 11.72 12.54
C LEU A 224 -8.78 11.89 11.03
N ALA A 225 -9.80 11.22 10.52
CA ALA A 225 -10.14 11.24 9.09
C ALA A 225 -10.51 12.64 8.62
N GLN A 226 -11.29 13.38 9.43
CA GLN A 226 -11.65 14.77 9.14
C GLN A 226 -10.41 15.65 9.08
N ARG A 227 -9.56 15.64 10.11
CA ARG A 227 -8.36 16.49 10.18
C ARG A 227 -7.40 16.26 9.01
N TRP A 228 -7.13 14.99 8.68
CA TRP A 228 -6.26 14.65 7.57
C TRP A 228 -6.88 15.02 6.22
N THR A 229 -8.19 14.84 6.05
CA THR A 229 -8.88 15.25 4.82
C THR A 229 -8.87 16.77 4.67
N GLU A 230 -9.17 17.53 5.72
CA GLU A 230 -9.15 18.99 5.70
C GLU A 230 -7.74 19.53 5.38
N TRP A 231 -6.71 18.98 6.02
CA TRP A 231 -5.31 19.29 5.71
C TRP A 231 -4.99 19.04 4.23
N TRP A 232 -5.39 17.88 3.70
CA TRP A 232 -5.16 17.53 2.30
C TRP A 232 -5.87 18.47 1.31
N GLN A 233 -7.07 18.93 1.64
CA GLN A 233 -7.83 19.86 0.77
C GLN A 233 -7.34 21.30 0.88
N ALA A 234 -6.68 21.68 1.98
CA ALA A 234 -6.13 23.01 2.18
C ALA A 234 -4.82 23.25 1.40
N ARG A 235 -4.17 22.19 0.89
CA ARG A 235 -2.93 22.33 0.12
C ARG A 235 -3.17 23.14 -1.17
N PRO A 236 -2.21 23.96 -1.61
CA PRO A 236 -2.28 24.57 -2.93
C PRO A 236 -2.46 23.48 -3.98
N GLY A 237 -3.52 23.58 -4.80
CA GLY A 237 -3.71 22.64 -5.90
C GLY A 237 -2.55 22.75 -6.89
N ALA A 238 -2.21 21.66 -7.57
CA ALA A 238 -1.35 21.73 -8.74
C ALA A 238 -2.02 22.64 -9.78
N GLU A 239 -1.36 23.72 -10.21
CA GLU A 239 -1.87 24.52 -11.33
C GLU A 239 -2.06 23.60 -12.55
N PRO A 240 -3.19 23.71 -13.28
CA PRO A 240 -3.37 22.94 -14.50
C PRO A 240 -2.27 23.29 -15.50
N ALA A 241 -1.76 22.27 -16.22
CA ALA A 241 -0.80 22.49 -17.29
C ALA A 241 -1.38 23.47 -18.33
N THR A 242 -0.70 24.61 -18.52
CA THR A 242 -0.94 25.54 -19.64
C THR A 242 -0.49 24.96 -20.97
#